data_AF-A0A1Q8RCA0-F1
#
_entry.id   AF-A0A1Q8RCA0-F1
#
_cell.length_a   1.000
_cell.length_b   1.000
_cell.length_c   1.000
_cell.angle_alpha   90.00
_cell.angle_beta   90.00
_cell.angle_gamma   90.00
#
_symmetry.space_group_name_H-M   'P 1'
#
loop_
_entity.id
_entity.type
_entity.pdbx_description
1 polymer ?
#
loop_
_entity_poly.entity_id
_entity_poly.type
_entity_poly.pdbx_seq_one_letter_code
_entity_poly.pdbx_strand_id
1 'polypeptide(L)'
;MSMVRRAATVAAHASSRDALNASLPAEKLRADEAELKHHFLTQAWHTFSLQSDPRKCDVWSRWVPQLASRNVFIHQSMLSIAALHMCYLEPPDMKRYYSMACHHAIQASNYFRLAVPQVTEENWLATFVFAMCNGIFGYYRPFADEKVMGHVNSFEPAKALTVMRVAAKFSDTVTPHVFKSPIRNKLAQVDIQEWRDSGNALLRPYLLKISKFMGFLALGPETTGLRAEDTKAYIEALRALNTWTTSLPGRPRIWKHFILWPSLVSEQYLALLRLKEPVALMFFVLWCEVMFLAPRRWYLIAWYDRGHRNALQELSQGAETPAHRFWEALGDDGLSDANGEESEGSEAGPATPQDVKSPRCGALLLSTGEQFGHGKGCADTCFCGRGGEDEKNVTGTVRTVQM
;
A
#
# COMPACT_ATOMS: atom_id res chain seq x y z
N MET A 1 -3.95 59.35 -45.22
CA MET A 1 -3.46 57.95 -45.22
C MET A 1 -2.58 57.57 -44.02
N SER A 2 -1.69 58.44 -43.52
CA SER A 2 -0.78 58.13 -42.39
C SER A 2 -1.52 57.81 -41.06
N MET A 3 -2.53 58.60 -40.67
CA MET A 3 -3.30 58.34 -39.44
C MET A 3 -4.11 57.04 -39.50
N VAL A 4 -4.67 56.70 -40.67
CA VAL A 4 -5.45 55.45 -40.87
C VAL A 4 -4.54 54.24 -40.76
N ARG A 5 -3.32 54.28 -41.34
CA ARG A 5 -2.33 53.22 -41.16
C ARG A 5 -1.93 53.08 -39.70
N ARG A 6 -1.66 54.18 -38.99
CA ARG A 6 -1.30 54.16 -37.56
C ARG A 6 -2.43 53.63 -36.67
N ALA A 7 -3.68 54.00 -36.93
CA ALA A 7 -4.84 53.47 -36.23
C ALA A 7 -5.04 51.97 -36.49
N ALA A 8 -4.84 51.51 -37.73
CA ALA A 8 -4.89 50.09 -38.07
C ALA A 8 -3.76 49.29 -37.42
N THR A 9 -2.54 49.84 -37.31
CA THR A 9 -1.42 49.18 -36.60
C THR A 9 -1.68 49.11 -35.10
N VAL A 10 -2.22 50.17 -34.49
CA VAL A 10 -2.59 50.20 -33.07
C VAL A 10 -3.73 49.21 -32.77
N ALA A 11 -4.76 49.15 -33.63
CA ALA A 11 -5.85 48.18 -33.48
C ALA A 11 -5.38 46.74 -33.66
N ALA A 12 -4.49 46.46 -34.62
CA ALA A 12 -3.88 45.14 -34.81
C ALA A 12 -2.99 44.74 -33.61
N HIS A 13 -2.20 45.68 -33.06
CA HIS A 13 -1.43 45.44 -31.85
C HIS A 13 -2.31 45.23 -30.60
N ALA A 14 -3.42 45.96 -30.47
CA ALA A 14 -4.38 45.77 -29.38
C ALA A 14 -5.06 44.39 -29.48
N SER A 15 -5.56 44.02 -30.67
CA SER A 15 -6.14 42.70 -30.94
C SER A 15 -5.14 41.55 -30.69
N SER A 16 -3.87 41.75 -31.04
CA SER A 16 -2.80 40.79 -30.73
C SER A 16 -2.52 40.70 -29.23
N ARG A 17 -2.53 41.81 -28.49
CA ARG A 17 -2.37 41.81 -27.02
C ARG A 17 -3.55 41.16 -26.32
N ASP A 18 -4.77 41.39 -26.79
CA ASP A 18 -5.98 40.78 -26.25
C ASP A 18 -5.99 39.26 -26.50
N ALA A 19 -5.56 38.82 -27.69
CA ALA A 19 -5.40 37.40 -27.99
C ALA A 19 -4.33 36.74 -27.11
N LEU A 20 -3.20 37.41 -26.88
CA LEU A 20 -2.14 36.94 -25.98
C LEU A 20 -2.65 36.83 -24.54
N ASN A 21 -3.33 37.85 -24.03
CA ASN A 21 -3.93 37.85 -22.70
C ASN A 21 -4.97 36.73 -22.53
N ALA A 22 -5.77 36.45 -23.56
CA ALA A 22 -6.74 35.35 -23.55
C ALA A 22 -6.06 33.96 -23.54
N SER A 23 -4.90 33.82 -24.19
CA SER A 23 -4.14 32.56 -24.23
C SER A 23 -3.25 32.32 -23.01
N LEU A 24 -2.86 33.38 -22.29
CA LEU A 24 -1.90 33.33 -21.20
C LEU A 24 -2.24 32.31 -20.09
N PRO A 25 -3.51 32.15 -19.65
CA PRO A 25 -3.86 31.12 -18.67
C PRO A 25 -3.58 29.70 -19.17
N ALA A 26 -3.86 29.42 -20.44
CA ALA A 26 -3.59 28.11 -21.04
C ALA A 26 -2.09 27.86 -21.20
N GLU A 27 -1.32 28.88 -21.60
CA GLU A 27 0.15 28.76 -21.66
C GLU A 27 0.77 28.54 -20.27
N LYS A 28 0.27 29.23 -19.24
CA LYS A 28 0.71 29.01 -17.87
C LYS A 28 0.43 27.58 -17.41
N LEU A 29 -0.76 27.05 -17.68
CA LEU A 29 -1.08 25.65 -17.36
C LEU A 29 -0.15 24.67 -18.08
N ARG A 30 0.18 24.91 -19.36
CA ARG A 30 1.14 24.07 -20.09
C ARG A 30 2.55 24.13 -19.50
N ALA A 31 2.99 25.32 -19.07
CA ALA A 31 4.26 25.48 -18.38
C ALA A 31 4.28 24.74 -17.03
N ASP A 32 3.21 24.87 -16.24
CA ASP A 32 3.02 24.16 -14.96
C ASP A 32 3.08 22.64 -15.17
N GLU A 33 2.38 22.11 -16.18
CA GLU A 33 2.44 20.69 -16.51
C GLU A 33 3.83 20.24 -16.98
N ALA A 34 4.53 21.06 -17.77
CA ALA A 34 5.88 20.76 -18.24
C ALA A 34 6.88 20.70 -17.08
N GLU A 35 6.78 21.65 -16.14
CA GLU A 35 7.56 21.68 -14.90
C GLU A 35 7.35 20.39 -14.09
N LEU A 36 6.09 20.01 -13.84
CA LEU A 36 5.76 18.78 -13.10
C LEU A 36 6.24 17.51 -13.81
N LYS A 37 6.12 17.42 -15.13
CA LYS A 37 6.64 16.28 -15.91
C LYS A 37 8.16 16.19 -15.79
N HIS A 38 8.84 17.32 -15.96
CA HIS A 38 10.29 17.38 -15.81
C HIS A 38 10.70 16.93 -14.40
N HIS A 39 10.05 17.45 -13.35
CA HIS A 39 10.30 17.05 -11.98
C HIS A 39 10.08 15.55 -11.75
N PHE A 40 8.97 15.00 -12.26
CA PHE A 40 8.69 13.57 -12.15
C PHE A 40 9.81 12.72 -12.74
N LEU A 41 10.20 13.02 -13.98
CA LEU A 41 11.16 12.24 -14.76
C LEU A 41 12.61 12.38 -14.27
N THR A 42 12.95 13.50 -13.64
CA THR A 42 14.33 13.78 -13.20
C THR A 42 14.55 13.53 -11.72
N GLN A 43 13.55 13.78 -10.87
CA GLN A 43 13.70 13.80 -9.42
C GLN A 43 12.65 12.96 -8.68
N ALA A 44 11.36 13.04 -8.99
CA ALA A 44 10.37 12.43 -8.10
C ALA A 44 10.32 10.88 -8.20
N TRP A 45 10.50 10.32 -9.41
CA TRP A 45 10.19 8.91 -9.69
C TRP A 45 10.90 7.91 -8.75
N HIS A 46 12.14 8.19 -8.36
CA HIS A 46 12.93 7.26 -7.54
C HIS A 46 12.42 7.19 -6.09
N THR A 47 11.68 8.20 -5.64
CA THR A 47 11.11 8.25 -4.27
C THR A 47 9.83 7.43 -4.12
N PHE A 48 9.18 7.04 -5.22
CA PHE A 48 7.93 6.27 -5.20
C PHE A 48 8.12 4.75 -5.21
N SER A 49 9.32 4.28 -5.56
CA SER A 49 9.60 2.84 -5.61
C SER A 49 9.59 2.23 -4.21
N LEU A 50 8.93 1.10 -4.00
CA LEU A 50 9.00 0.37 -2.72
C LEU A 50 10.30 -0.43 -2.56
N GLN A 51 11.12 -0.55 -3.62
CA GLN A 51 12.45 -1.19 -3.55
C GLN A 51 13.47 -0.30 -2.83
N SER A 52 14.39 -0.94 -2.10
CA SER A 52 15.53 -0.28 -1.46
C SER A 52 16.38 0.48 -2.47
N ASP A 53 16.64 -0.11 -3.65
CA ASP A 53 17.23 0.56 -4.81
C ASP A 53 16.16 0.77 -5.90
N PRO A 54 15.67 2.01 -6.09
CA PRO A 54 14.67 2.32 -7.11
C PRO A 54 15.11 1.99 -8.54
N ARG A 55 16.41 1.92 -8.82
CA ARG A 55 16.95 1.70 -10.18
C ARG A 55 16.77 0.26 -10.66
N LYS A 56 16.57 -0.68 -9.73
CA LYS A 56 16.28 -2.09 -10.03
C LYS A 56 14.86 -2.32 -10.56
N CYS A 57 13.98 -1.31 -10.49
CA CYS A 57 12.60 -1.40 -10.97
C CYS A 57 12.23 -0.21 -11.86
N ASP A 58 11.88 -0.51 -13.12
CA ASP A 58 11.57 0.48 -14.14
C ASP A 58 10.08 0.90 -14.19
N VAL A 59 9.30 0.53 -13.17
CA VAL A 59 7.87 0.88 -13.08
C VAL A 59 7.69 2.40 -13.06
N TRP A 60 8.36 3.11 -12.16
CA TRP A 60 8.19 4.55 -11.99
C TRP A 60 8.94 5.38 -13.04
N SER A 61 10.15 4.96 -13.42
CA SER A 61 10.98 5.70 -14.39
C SER A 61 10.50 5.55 -15.83
N ARG A 62 9.90 4.40 -16.19
CA ARG A 62 9.55 4.08 -17.57
C ARG A 62 8.07 3.75 -17.77
N TRP A 63 7.50 2.84 -16.98
CA TRP A 63 6.15 2.33 -17.28
C TRP A 63 5.08 3.38 -16.99
N VAL A 64 5.15 4.07 -15.85
CA VAL A 64 4.21 5.13 -15.49
C VAL A 64 4.20 6.24 -16.54
N PRO A 65 5.34 6.81 -16.98
CA PRO A 65 5.37 7.78 -18.09
C PRO A 65 4.81 7.24 -19.41
N GLN A 66 5.12 6.00 -19.78
CA GLN A 66 4.62 5.37 -21.01
C GLN A 66 3.10 5.14 -20.97
N LEU A 67 2.55 4.81 -19.81
CA LEU A 67 1.11 4.69 -19.61
C LEU A 67 0.44 6.06 -19.58
N ALA A 68 1.08 7.06 -18.97
CA ALA A 68 0.62 8.44 -18.91
C ALA A 68 0.52 9.10 -20.29
N SER A 69 1.33 8.69 -21.28
CA SER A 69 1.20 9.21 -22.65
C SER A 69 0.00 8.66 -23.41
N ARG A 70 -0.57 7.55 -22.94
CA ARG A 70 -1.71 6.85 -23.59
C ARG A 70 -3.02 6.97 -22.80
N ASN A 71 -2.94 7.28 -21.51
CA ASN A 71 -4.09 7.30 -20.61
C ASN A 71 -4.15 8.64 -19.88
N VAL A 72 -5.18 9.45 -20.18
CA VAL A 72 -5.34 10.79 -19.61
C VAL A 72 -5.42 10.73 -18.08
N PHE A 73 -6.14 9.77 -17.50
CA PHE A 73 -6.25 9.66 -16.05
C PHE A 73 -4.90 9.35 -15.37
N ILE A 74 -4.03 8.54 -16.00
CA ILE A 74 -2.68 8.27 -15.48
C ILE A 74 -1.81 9.50 -15.59
N HIS A 75 -1.93 10.24 -16.70
CA HIS A 75 -1.26 11.51 -16.88
C HIS A 75 -1.54 12.45 -15.71
N GLN A 76 -2.82 12.65 -15.42
CA GLN A 76 -3.29 13.49 -14.33
C GLN A 76 -2.81 12.97 -12.97
N SER A 77 -2.86 11.65 -12.72
CA SER A 77 -2.31 11.06 -11.50
C SER A 77 -0.81 11.28 -11.33
N MET A 78 -0.03 11.14 -12.41
CA MET A 78 1.42 11.35 -12.41
C MET A 78 1.78 12.80 -12.06
N LEU A 79 1.08 13.76 -12.67
CA LEU A 79 1.23 15.19 -12.35
C LEU A 79 0.85 15.49 -10.90
N SER A 80 -0.25 14.89 -10.42
CA SER A 80 -0.72 15.06 -9.05
C SER A 80 0.33 14.64 -8.02
N ILE A 81 0.90 13.43 -8.16
CA ILE A 81 1.94 12.96 -7.22
C ILE A 81 3.27 13.69 -7.39
N ALA A 82 3.58 14.21 -8.57
CA ALA A 82 4.76 15.05 -8.78
C ALA A 82 4.62 16.40 -8.05
N ALA A 83 3.46 17.04 -8.15
CA ALA A 83 3.15 18.27 -7.43
C ALA A 83 3.09 18.04 -5.91
N LEU A 84 2.58 16.88 -5.48
CA LEU A 84 2.57 16.50 -4.08
C LEU A 84 3.99 16.26 -3.54
N HIS A 85 4.87 15.66 -4.35
CA HIS A 85 6.28 15.53 -4.02
C HIS A 85 6.96 16.90 -3.89
N MET A 86 6.62 17.88 -4.75
CA MET A 86 7.07 19.26 -4.55
C MET A 86 6.62 19.80 -3.19
N CYS A 87 5.38 19.57 -2.76
CA CYS A 87 4.93 19.99 -1.43
C CYS A 87 5.73 19.32 -0.29
N TYR A 88 6.19 18.08 -0.49
CA TYR A 88 7.05 17.38 0.46
C TYR A 88 8.45 18.02 0.58
N LEU A 89 8.98 18.57 -0.51
CA LEU A 89 10.27 19.27 -0.53
C LEU A 89 10.21 20.70 0.05
N GLU A 90 9.01 21.17 0.42
CA GLU A 90 8.79 22.49 1.06
C GLU A 90 9.38 23.70 0.30
N PRO A 91 9.06 23.88 -1.00
CA PRO A 91 9.48 25.06 -1.74
C PRO A 91 8.77 26.33 -1.22
N PRO A 92 9.31 27.52 -1.51
CA PRO A 92 8.69 28.80 -1.08
C PRO A 92 7.23 28.97 -1.53
N ASP A 93 6.85 28.43 -2.69
CA ASP A 93 5.49 28.50 -3.26
C ASP A 93 4.72 27.17 -3.13
N MET A 94 4.78 26.54 -1.96
CA MET A 94 4.09 25.27 -1.68
C MET A 94 2.58 25.33 -1.98
N LYS A 95 1.93 26.49 -1.78
CA LYS A 95 0.49 26.67 -2.03
C LYS A 95 0.10 26.43 -3.49
N ARG A 96 0.91 26.91 -4.45
CA ARG A 96 0.69 26.67 -5.88
C ARG A 96 0.76 25.18 -6.21
N TYR A 97 1.83 24.50 -5.78
CA TYR A 97 1.97 23.06 -6.04
C TYR A 97 0.88 22.24 -5.37
N TYR A 98 0.43 22.63 -4.18
CA TYR A 98 -0.66 21.96 -3.50
C TYR A 98 -1.98 22.07 -4.27
N SER A 99 -2.30 23.28 -4.76
CA SER A 99 -3.46 23.51 -5.62
C SER A 99 -3.40 22.63 -6.88
N MET A 100 -2.24 22.57 -7.53
CA MET A 100 -2.00 21.72 -8.70
C MET A 100 -2.17 20.22 -8.38
N ALA A 101 -1.63 19.77 -7.25
CA ALA A 101 -1.73 18.37 -6.81
C ALA A 101 -3.19 17.94 -6.66
N CYS A 102 -4.00 18.75 -5.98
CA CYS A 102 -5.43 18.52 -5.78
C CYS A 102 -6.22 18.59 -7.09
N HIS A 103 -5.97 19.60 -7.92
CA HIS A 103 -6.61 19.75 -9.22
C HIS A 103 -6.41 18.51 -10.10
N HIS A 104 -5.16 18.09 -10.26
CA HIS A 104 -4.83 16.91 -11.06
C HIS A 104 -5.36 15.60 -10.45
N ALA A 105 -5.41 15.45 -9.12
CA ALA A 105 -6.02 14.28 -8.47
C ALA A 105 -7.53 14.16 -8.76
N ILE A 106 -8.24 15.30 -8.71
CA ILE A 106 -9.68 15.36 -9.03
C ILE A 106 -9.91 15.02 -10.50
N GLN A 107 -9.13 15.63 -11.41
CA GLN A 107 -9.22 15.33 -12.84
C GLN A 107 -8.92 13.86 -13.13
N ALA A 108 -7.86 13.30 -12.55
CA ALA A 108 -7.51 11.90 -12.70
C ALA A 108 -8.67 10.98 -12.30
N SER A 109 -9.29 11.25 -11.16
CA SER A 109 -10.44 10.49 -10.67
C SER A 109 -11.65 10.60 -11.59
N ASN A 110 -11.92 11.79 -12.14
CA ASN A 110 -13.03 12.02 -13.07
C ASN A 110 -12.81 11.26 -14.39
N TYR A 111 -11.63 11.39 -14.99
CA TYR A 111 -11.29 10.67 -16.22
C TYR A 111 -11.25 9.16 -16.01
N PHE A 112 -10.77 8.69 -14.85
CA PHE A 112 -10.76 7.27 -14.53
C PHE A 112 -12.17 6.68 -14.53
N ARG A 113 -13.14 7.32 -13.86
CA ARG A 113 -14.54 6.84 -13.83
C ARG A 113 -15.20 6.81 -15.20
N LEU A 114 -14.83 7.73 -16.09
CA LEU A 114 -15.35 7.76 -17.47
C LEU A 114 -14.70 6.68 -18.34
N ALA A 115 -13.39 6.46 -18.19
CA ALA A 115 -12.61 5.55 -19.04
C ALA A 115 -12.67 4.08 -18.59
N VAL A 116 -12.86 3.82 -17.30
CA VAL A 116 -12.79 2.48 -16.70
C VAL A 116 -14.08 2.18 -15.93
N PRO A 117 -15.20 1.90 -16.62
CA PRO A 117 -16.42 1.44 -15.97
C PRO A 117 -16.25 0.06 -15.32
N GLN A 118 -15.38 -0.77 -15.91
CA GLN A 118 -15.02 -2.10 -15.43
C GLN A 118 -13.56 -2.41 -15.75
N VAL A 119 -12.94 -3.23 -14.90
CA VAL A 119 -11.57 -3.71 -15.10
C VAL A 119 -11.58 -4.85 -16.13
N THR A 120 -10.70 -4.77 -17.12
CA THR A 120 -10.58 -5.74 -18.22
C THR A 120 -9.13 -6.18 -18.42
N GLU A 121 -8.92 -7.22 -19.23
CA GLU A 121 -7.58 -7.70 -19.61
C GLU A 121 -6.72 -6.63 -20.33
N GLU A 122 -7.36 -5.61 -20.92
CA GLU A 122 -6.68 -4.52 -21.64
C GLU A 122 -6.30 -3.35 -20.73
N ASN A 123 -7.10 -3.06 -19.70
CA ASN A 123 -6.95 -1.85 -18.89
C ASN A 123 -6.43 -2.09 -17.46
N TRP A 124 -6.33 -3.33 -16.99
CA TRP A 124 -5.99 -3.63 -15.60
C TRP A 124 -4.65 -3.03 -15.15
N LEU A 125 -3.65 -2.96 -16.04
CA LEU A 125 -2.34 -2.40 -15.71
C LEU A 125 -2.43 -0.88 -15.48
N ALA A 126 -3.19 -0.20 -16.34
CA ALA A 126 -3.43 1.23 -16.23
C ALA A 126 -4.22 1.55 -14.94
N THR A 127 -5.23 0.74 -14.65
CA THR A 127 -6.02 0.74 -13.42
C THR A 127 -5.17 0.51 -12.17
N PHE A 128 -4.26 -0.46 -12.20
CA PHE A 128 -3.32 -0.73 -11.10
C PHE A 128 -2.39 0.45 -10.83
N VAL A 129 -1.80 1.04 -11.87
CA VAL A 129 -0.94 2.22 -11.76
C VAL A 129 -1.70 3.42 -11.20
N PHE A 130 -2.92 3.66 -11.68
CA PHE A 130 -3.79 4.71 -11.15
C PHE A 130 -4.01 4.53 -9.63
N ALA A 131 -4.30 3.32 -9.17
CA ALA A 131 -4.48 3.05 -7.75
C ALA A 131 -3.21 3.25 -6.92
N MET A 132 -2.02 2.91 -7.43
CA MET A 132 -0.76 3.21 -6.75
C MET A 132 -0.58 4.73 -6.57
N CYS A 133 -0.77 5.51 -7.65
CA CYS A 133 -0.66 6.96 -7.59
C CYS A 133 -1.70 7.58 -6.64
N ASN A 134 -2.95 7.12 -6.71
CA ASN A 134 -4.01 7.60 -5.83
C ASN A 134 -3.76 7.23 -4.36
N GLY A 135 -3.17 6.05 -4.09
CA GLY A 135 -2.72 5.65 -2.76
C GLY A 135 -1.68 6.61 -2.21
N ILE A 136 -0.60 6.88 -2.97
CA ILE A 136 0.45 7.84 -2.59
C ILE A 136 -0.15 9.21 -2.27
N PHE A 137 -1.05 9.70 -3.14
CA PHE A 137 -1.73 10.96 -2.92
C PHE A 137 -2.56 10.94 -1.63
N GLY A 138 -3.38 9.91 -1.44
CA GLY A 138 -4.24 9.77 -0.27
C GLY A 138 -3.48 9.67 1.06
N TYR A 139 -2.32 9.01 1.06
CA TYR A 139 -1.50 8.87 2.28
C TYR A 139 -0.88 10.18 2.73
N TYR A 140 -0.34 10.99 1.81
CA TYR A 140 0.36 12.22 2.18
C TYR A 140 -0.50 13.48 2.16
N ARG A 141 -1.60 13.50 1.39
CA ARG A 141 -2.47 14.68 1.28
C ARG A 141 -2.85 15.31 2.62
N PRO A 142 -3.29 14.56 3.66
CA PRO A 142 -3.66 15.15 4.94
C PRO A 142 -2.52 15.98 5.56
N PHE A 143 -1.26 15.59 5.36
CA PHE A 143 -0.10 16.31 5.87
C PHE A 143 0.18 17.58 5.05
N ALA A 144 0.02 17.51 3.73
CA ALA A 144 0.13 18.68 2.86
C ALA A 144 -0.99 19.70 3.12
N ASP A 145 -2.23 19.23 3.33
CA ASP A 145 -3.39 20.03 3.74
C ASP A 145 -3.06 20.89 4.97
N GLU A 146 -2.55 20.27 6.03
CA GLU A 146 -2.25 20.97 7.29
C GLU A 146 -1.14 22.01 7.13
N LYS A 147 -0.06 21.67 6.39
CA LYS A 147 1.04 22.60 6.14
C LYS A 147 0.59 23.81 5.34
N VAL A 148 -0.33 23.64 4.40
CA VAL A 148 -0.82 24.71 3.52
C VAL A 148 -1.91 25.55 4.17
N MET A 149 -2.84 24.90 4.88
CA MET A 149 -4.03 25.52 5.46
C MET A 149 -3.83 25.96 6.91
N GLY A 150 -2.77 25.50 7.59
CA GLY A 150 -2.44 25.86 8.98
C GLY A 150 -3.39 25.26 10.02
N HIS A 151 -4.22 24.29 9.64
CA HIS A 151 -5.16 23.60 10.53
C HIS A 151 -4.74 22.15 10.68
N VAL A 152 -4.52 21.67 11.91
CA VAL A 152 -4.22 20.26 12.19
C VAL A 152 -5.50 19.46 12.07
N ASN A 153 -5.49 18.42 11.23
CA ASN A 153 -6.61 17.50 11.12
C ASN A 153 -6.50 16.43 12.21
N SER A 154 -7.60 16.20 12.92
CA SER A 154 -7.69 15.06 13.83
C SER A 154 -7.52 13.76 13.03
N PHE A 155 -6.59 12.91 13.45
CA PHE A 155 -6.43 11.59 12.85
C PHE A 155 -7.43 10.64 13.51
N GLU A 156 -8.28 10.01 12.71
CA GLU A 156 -9.23 9.01 13.20
C GLU A 156 -8.84 7.63 12.65
N PRO A 157 -8.32 6.71 13.49
CA PRO A 157 -7.89 5.37 13.07
C PRO A 157 -8.96 4.62 12.26
N ALA A 158 -10.22 4.68 12.69
CA ALA A 158 -11.32 4.00 11.99
C ALA A 158 -11.54 4.55 10.56
N LYS A 159 -11.56 5.87 10.37
CA LYS A 159 -11.69 6.48 9.03
C LYS A 159 -10.49 6.11 8.15
N ALA A 160 -9.30 6.12 8.74
CA ALA A 160 -8.06 5.69 8.11
C ALA A 160 -8.16 4.25 7.56
N LEU A 161 -8.60 3.30 8.39
CA LEU A 161 -8.82 1.93 7.95
C LEU A 161 -9.91 1.83 6.89
N THR A 162 -11.03 2.58 6.99
CA THR A 162 -12.08 2.59 5.97
C THR A 162 -11.54 2.97 4.58
N VAL A 163 -10.67 3.97 4.48
CA VAL A 163 -10.03 4.34 3.20
C VAL A 163 -9.20 3.19 2.64
N MET A 164 -8.45 2.47 3.49
CA MET A 164 -7.70 1.28 3.08
C MET A 164 -8.60 0.14 2.62
N ARG A 165 -9.79 -0.02 3.20
CA ARG A 165 -10.78 -1.02 2.75
C ARG A 165 -11.28 -0.72 1.34
N VAL A 166 -11.49 0.55 1.01
CA VAL A 166 -11.85 0.95 -0.36
C VAL A 166 -10.73 0.58 -1.33
N ALA A 167 -9.47 0.84 -0.96
CA ALA A 167 -8.31 0.44 -1.75
C ALA A 167 -8.18 -1.09 -1.89
N ALA A 168 -8.52 -1.86 -0.85
CA ALA A 168 -8.50 -3.32 -0.89
C ALA A 168 -9.57 -3.91 -1.82
N LYS A 169 -10.81 -3.41 -1.75
CA LYS A 169 -11.88 -3.80 -2.69
C LYS A 169 -11.49 -3.50 -4.13
N PHE A 170 -10.85 -2.36 -4.37
CA PHE A 170 -10.31 -2.04 -5.68
C PHE A 170 -9.18 -3.01 -6.07
N SER A 171 -8.26 -3.32 -5.16
CA SER A 171 -7.18 -4.29 -5.37
C SER A 171 -7.69 -5.67 -5.77
N ASP A 172 -8.83 -6.11 -5.24
CA ASP A 172 -9.41 -7.41 -5.62
C ASP A 172 -9.81 -7.46 -7.10
N THR A 173 -10.24 -6.34 -7.69
CA THR A 173 -10.60 -6.28 -9.11
C THR A 173 -9.41 -6.46 -10.05
N VAL A 174 -8.20 -6.06 -9.62
CA VAL A 174 -6.98 -6.16 -10.43
C VAL A 174 -6.13 -7.40 -10.09
N THR A 175 -6.31 -7.98 -8.90
CA THR A 175 -5.52 -9.11 -8.41
C THR A 175 -5.50 -10.32 -9.37
N PRO A 176 -6.64 -10.75 -9.97
CA PRO A 176 -6.64 -11.87 -10.91
C PRO A 176 -5.73 -11.65 -12.12
N HIS A 177 -5.70 -10.43 -12.65
CA HIS A 177 -4.88 -10.07 -13.80
C HIS A 177 -3.40 -9.99 -13.42
N VAL A 178 -3.09 -9.36 -12.28
CA VAL A 178 -1.72 -9.28 -11.76
C VAL A 178 -1.13 -10.68 -11.58
N PHE A 179 -1.88 -11.61 -11.00
CA PHE A 179 -1.37 -12.95 -10.70
C PHE A 179 -1.00 -13.76 -11.96
N LYS A 180 -1.85 -13.68 -12.99
CA LYS A 180 -1.62 -14.33 -14.30
C LYS A 180 -0.49 -13.67 -15.10
N SER A 181 -0.15 -12.43 -14.77
CA SER A 181 0.78 -11.64 -15.57
C SER A 181 2.25 -12.01 -15.32
N PRO A 182 3.08 -12.11 -16.38
CA PRO A 182 4.52 -12.34 -16.23
C PRO A 182 5.25 -11.16 -15.57
N ILE A 183 4.64 -9.97 -15.53
CA ILE A 183 5.22 -8.77 -14.93
C ILE A 183 4.91 -8.59 -13.43
N ARG A 184 4.23 -9.55 -12.80
CA ARG A 184 3.77 -9.44 -11.40
C ARG A 184 4.89 -9.10 -10.40
N ASN A 185 6.07 -9.70 -10.55
CA ASN A 185 7.18 -9.48 -9.63
C ASN A 185 7.73 -8.04 -9.74
N LYS A 186 7.71 -7.48 -10.96
CA LYS A 186 8.05 -6.08 -11.19
C LYS A 186 7.02 -5.13 -10.57
N LEU A 187 5.72 -5.44 -10.71
CA LEU A 187 4.64 -4.66 -10.11
C LEU A 187 4.63 -4.73 -8.57
N ALA A 188 5.05 -5.86 -8.00
CA ALA A 188 5.28 -5.98 -6.57
C ALA A 188 6.45 -5.11 -6.10
N GLN A 189 7.35 -4.70 -7.01
CA GLN A 189 8.55 -3.90 -6.69
C GLN A 189 9.38 -4.59 -5.61
N VAL A 190 9.67 -5.88 -5.82
CA VAL A 190 10.37 -6.74 -4.86
C VAL A 190 11.69 -7.21 -5.46
N ASP A 191 12.77 -7.16 -4.68
CA ASP A 191 13.99 -7.91 -4.97
C ASP A 191 13.76 -9.37 -4.56
N ILE A 192 13.81 -10.30 -5.53
CA ILE A 192 13.47 -11.71 -5.32
C ILE A 192 14.45 -12.39 -4.36
N GLN A 193 15.72 -12.00 -4.40
CA GLN A 193 16.74 -12.57 -3.51
C GLN A 193 16.47 -12.09 -2.08
N GLU A 194 16.27 -10.79 -1.91
CA GLU A 194 15.92 -10.22 -0.60
C GLU A 194 14.64 -10.85 -0.02
N TRP A 195 13.63 -11.10 -0.86
CA TRP A 195 12.39 -11.76 -0.44
C TRP A 195 12.62 -13.20 0.01
N ARG A 196 13.43 -13.97 -0.73
CA ARG A 196 13.75 -15.37 -0.40
C ARG A 196 14.52 -15.46 0.91
N ASP A 197 15.47 -14.57 1.12
CA ASP A 197 16.36 -14.59 2.28
C ASP A 197 15.71 -13.95 3.52
N SER A 198 14.49 -13.43 3.39
CA SER A 198 13.78 -12.77 4.49
C SER A 198 13.37 -13.77 5.58
N GLY A 199 14.01 -13.67 6.73
CA GLY A 199 13.61 -14.35 7.96
C GLY A 199 12.49 -13.63 8.72
N ASN A 200 11.85 -14.35 9.63
CA ASN A 200 10.77 -13.80 10.49
C ASN A 200 11.29 -13.16 11.79
N ALA A 201 12.60 -12.96 11.95
CA ALA A 201 13.21 -12.48 13.20
C ALA A 201 12.58 -11.16 13.67
N LEU A 202 12.41 -10.19 12.78
CA LEU A 202 11.79 -8.89 13.06
C LEU A 202 10.31 -8.99 13.46
N LEU A 203 9.62 -10.07 13.07
CA LEU A 203 8.19 -10.26 13.36
C LEU A 203 7.95 -10.97 14.70
N ARG A 204 8.96 -11.65 15.25
CA ARG A 204 8.82 -12.48 16.48
C ARG A 204 8.26 -11.70 17.67
N PRO A 205 8.73 -10.48 18.00
CA PRO A 205 8.19 -9.73 19.14
C PRO A 205 6.69 -9.46 18.98
N TYR A 206 6.26 -9.06 17.79
CA TYR A 206 4.85 -8.77 17.50
C TYR A 206 3.97 -10.02 17.52
N LEU A 207 4.46 -11.14 16.99
CA LEU A 207 3.77 -12.43 17.06
C LEU A 207 3.61 -12.90 18.51
N LEU A 208 4.61 -12.67 19.37
CA LEU A 208 4.52 -12.96 20.79
C LEU A 208 3.47 -12.06 21.48
N LYS A 209 3.48 -10.74 21.21
CA LYS A 209 2.46 -9.81 21.73
C LYS A 209 1.06 -10.26 21.33
N ILE A 210 0.86 -10.60 20.05
CA ILE A 210 -0.41 -11.11 19.52
C ILE A 210 -0.84 -12.41 20.24
N SER A 211 0.08 -13.36 20.43
CA SER A 211 -0.21 -14.63 21.12
C SER A 211 -0.59 -14.41 22.59
N LYS A 212 0.10 -13.53 23.30
CA LYS A 212 -0.24 -13.16 24.69
C LYS A 212 -1.65 -12.54 24.73
N PHE A 213 -1.97 -11.65 23.79
CA PHE A 213 -3.28 -11.00 23.71
C PHE A 213 -4.40 -12.01 23.39
N MET A 214 -4.14 -13.00 22.53
CA MET A 214 -5.09 -14.11 22.31
C MET A 214 -5.37 -14.89 23.59
N GLY A 215 -4.34 -15.12 24.41
CA GLY A 215 -4.49 -15.72 25.75
C GLY A 215 -5.33 -14.86 26.69
N PHE A 216 -5.09 -13.55 26.72
CA PHE A 216 -5.89 -12.60 27.51
C PHE A 216 -7.37 -12.64 27.13
N LEU A 217 -7.71 -12.59 25.84
CA LEU A 217 -9.11 -12.67 25.38
C LEU A 217 -9.81 -13.99 25.74
N ALA A 218 -9.05 -15.06 25.98
CA ALA A 218 -9.58 -16.36 26.36
C ALA A 218 -9.96 -16.47 27.84
N LEU A 219 -9.55 -15.51 28.70
CA LEU A 219 -9.81 -15.51 30.15
C LEU A 219 -11.27 -15.17 30.53
N GLY A 220 -12.11 -14.86 29.54
CA GLY A 220 -13.53 -14.55 29.74
C GLY A 220 -13.80 -13.12 30.23
N PRO A 221 -15.09 -12.70 30.25
CA PRO A 221 -15.49 -11.33 30.56
C PRO A 221 -15.18 -10.93 32.02
N GLU A 222 -15.24 -11.87 32.96
CA GLU A 222 -14.97 -11.62 34.39
C GLU A 222 -13.53 -11.15 34.63
N THR A 223 -12.57 -11.74 33.92
CA THR A 223 -11.14 -11.40 34.05
C THR A 223 -10.76 -10.20 33.18
N THR A 224 -11.28 -10.16 31.96
CA THR A 224 -10.89 -9.14 30.97
C THR A 224 -11.64 -7.82 31.12
N GLY A 225 -12.82 -7.83 31.77
CA GLY A 225 -13.72 -6.69 31.83
C GLY A 225 -14.38 -6.35 30.48
N LEU A 226 -14.26 -7.21 29.47
CA LEU A 226 -14.77 -6.98 28.13
C LEU A 226 -16.22 -7.47 27.99
N ARG A 227 -17.03 -6.73 27.23
CA ARG A 227 -18.38 -7.15 26.89
C ARG A 227 -18.34 -8.37 25.97
N ALA A 228 -19.12 -9.39 26.30
CA ALA A 228 -19.17 -10.64 25.53
C ALA A 228 -19.54 -10.42 24.04
N GLU A 229 -20.38 -9.42 23.75
CA GLU A 229 -20.76 -9.01 22.39
C GLU A 229 -19.59 -8.49 21.56
N ASP A 230 -18.61 -7.82 22.19
CA ASP A 230 -17.44 -7.24 21.51
C ASP A 230 -16.28 -8.24 21.41
N THR A 231 -16.16 -9.16 22.38
CA THR A 231 -15.07 -10.16 22.44
C THR A 231 -14.94 -10.95 21.14
N LYS A 232 -16.06 -11.31 20.50
CA LYS A 232 -16.03 -11.99 19.20
C LYS A 232 -15.33 -11.15 18.12
N ALA A 233 -15.67 -9.86 18.02
CA ALA A 233 -15.07 -8.96 17.04
C ALA A 233 -13.57 -8.76 17.30
N TYR A 234 -13.15 -8.69 18.57
CA TYR A 234 -11.74 -8.65 18.94
C TYR A 234 -10.99 -9.92 18.56
N ILE A 235 -11.54 -11.10 18.87
CA ILE A 235 -10.91 -12.37 18.51
C ILE A 235 -10.73 -12.50 16.98
N GLU A 236 -11.74 -12.11 16.20
CA GLU A 236 -11.68 -12.14 14.74
C GLU A 236 -10.62 -11.17 14.19
N ALA A 237 -10.59 -9.93 14.69
CA ALA A 237 -9.60 -8.92 14.28
C ALA A 237 -8.16 -9.32 14.63
N LEU A 238 -7.95 -9.87 15.83
CA LEU A 238 -6.64 -10.32 16.30
C LEU A 238 -6.17 -11.57 15.57
N ARG A 239 -7.07 -12.51 15.27
CA ARG A 239 -6.76 -13.68 14.42
C ARG A 239 -6.38 -13.24 13.01
N ALA A 240 -7.10 -12.27 12.43
CA ALA A 240 -6.74 -11.70 11.14
C ALA A 240 -5.35 -11.03 11.20
N LEU A 241 -5.02 -10.33 12.30
CA LEU A 241 -3.71 -9.71 12.50
C LEU A 241 -2.59 -10.76 12.58
N ASN A 242 -2.82 -11.85 13.31
CA ASN A 242 -1.88 -12.97 13.42
C ASN A 242 -1.60 -13.60 12.04
N THR A 243 -2.67 -13.92 11.30
CA THR A 243 -2.58 -14.51 9.96
C THR A 243 -1.84 -13.59 9.00
N TRP A 244 -2.19 -12.29 9.00
CA TRP A 244 -1.51 -11.29 8.19
C TRP A 244 -0.02 -11.20 8.54
N THR A 245 0.32 -11.05 9.82
CA THR A 245 1.72 -10.93 10.29
C THR A 245 2.54 -12.16 9.91
N THR A 246 1.96 -13.35 10.07
CA THR A 246 2.62 -14.63 9.72
C THR A 246 2.80 -14.78 8.20
N SER A 247 1.91 -14.20 7.39
CA SER A 247 2.01 -14.25 5.92
C SER A 247 3.08 -13.32 5.34
N LEU A 248 3.61 -12.38 6.13
CA LEU A 248 4.63 -11.44 5.68
C LEU A 248 5.97 -12.15 5.44
N PRO A 249 6.72 -11.77 4.39
CA PRO A 249 8.09 -12.21 4.17
C PRO A 249 9.04 -11.40 5.07
N GLY A 250 9.00 -11.61 6.37
CA GLY A 250 9.81 -10.90 7.36
C GLY A 250 9.43 -9.43 7.65
N ARG A 251 8.82 -8.71 6.68
CA ARG A 251 8.30 -7.34 6.86
C ARG A 251 7.30 -6.94 5.76
N PRO A 252 6.43 -5.95 6.01
CA PRO A 252 5.60 -5.33 4.97
C PRO A 252 6.48 -4.64 3.91
N ARG A 253 6.24 -4.86 2.62
CA ARG A 253 7.06 -4.24 1.55
C ARG A 253 6.38 -4.09 0.18
N ILE A 254 5.13 -4.53 0.06
CA ILE A 254 4.31 -4.35 -1.14
C ILE A 254 3.01 -3.68 -0.76
N TRP A 255 2.38 -2.99 -1.71
CA TRP A 255 1.11 -2.29 -1.51
C TRP A 255 0.02 -3.13 -0.84
N LYS A 256 -0.08 -4.41 -1.22
CA LYS A 256 -1.05 -5.35 -0.64
C LYS A 256 -0.85 -5.54 0.87
N HIS A 257 0.39 -5.56 1.36
CA HIS A 257 0.65 -5.75 2.79
C HIS A 257 0.07 -4.59 3.62
N PHE A 258 -0.03 -3.39 3.04
CA PHE A 258 -0.48 -2.18 3.74
C PHE A 258 -2.00 -2.11 3.89
N ILE A 259 -2.76 -2.83 3.06
CA ILE A 259 -4.22 -2.73 3.00
C ILE A 259 -4.94 -4.02 3.40
N LEU A 260 -4.22 -5.16 3.50
CA LEU A 260 -4.84 -6.47 3.72
C LEU A 260 -5.45 -6.61 5.12
N TRP A 261 -4.70 -6.39 6.21
CA TRP A 261 -5.32 -6.47 7.54
C TRP A 261 -6.51 -5.50 7.72
N PRO A 262 -6.42 -4.21 7.32
CA PRO A 262 -7.56 -3.30 7.32
C PRO A 262 -8.80 -3.81 6.58
N SER A 263 -8.62 -4.61 5.52
CA SER A 263 -9.75 -5.18 4.78
C SER A 263 -10.45 -6.32 5.50
N LEU A 264 -9.70 -7.08 6.31
CA LEU A 264 -10.15 -8.31 6.97
C LEU A 264 -10.93 -8.07 8.27
N VAL A 265 -10.80 -6.91 8.91
CA VAL A 265 -11.51 -6.62 10.17
C VAL A 265 -13.00 -6.39 9.95
N SER A 266 -13.84 -6.76 10.92
CA SER A 266 -15.30 -6.62 10.83
C SER A 266 -15.76 -5.17 10.96
N GLU A 267 -16.97 -4.86 10.50
CA GLU A 267 -17.60 -3.55 10.74
C GLU A 267 -17.79 -3.27 12.24
N GLN A 268 -18.05 -4.31 13.04
CA GLN A 268 -18.13 -4.19 14.50
C GLN A 268 -16.79 -3.74 15.09
N TYR A 269 -15.68 -4.33 14.67
CA TYR A 269 -14.35 -3.88 15.10
C TYR A 269 -14.10 -2.41 14.71
N LEU A 270 -14.48 -1.99 13.50
CA LEU A 270 -14.35 -0.59 13.09
C LEU A 270 -15.21 0.36 13.92
N ALA A 271 -16.40 -0.07 14.34
CA ALA A 271 -17.25 0.69 15.25
C ALA A 271 -16.58 0.86 16.62
N LEU A 272 -16.01 -0.20 17.18
CA LEU A 272 -15.25 -0.16 18.43
C LEU A 272 -14.02 0.75 18.32
N LEU A 273 -13.30 0.68 17.21
CA LEU A 273 -12.17 1.57 16.95
C LEU A 273 -12.60 3.04 16.81
N ARG A 274 -13.77 3.31 16.23
CA ARG A 274 -14.34 4.67 16.13
C ARG A 274 -14.76 5.21 17.48
N LEU A 275 -15.29 4.34 18.35
CA LEU A 275 -15.60 4.63 19.75
C LEU A 275 -14.34 4.74 20.62
N LYS A 276 -13.15 4.53 20.05
CA LYS A 276 -11.86 4.58 20.74
C LYS A 276 -11.77 3.59 21.90
N GLU A 277 -12.43 2.43 21.74
CA GLU A 277 -12.34 1.36 22.72
C GLU A 277 -10.88 0.91 22.89
N PRO A 278 -10.38 0.75 24.13
CA PRO A 278 -8.95 0.52 24.37
C PRO A 278 -8.37 -0.68 23.62
N VAL A 279 -9.06 -1.83 23.64
CA VAL A 279 -8.59 -3.04 22.94
C VAL A 279 -8.52 -2.83 21.42
N ALA A 280 -9.47 -2.08 20.84
CA ALA A 280 -9.45 -1.75 19.42
C ALA A 280 -8.23 -0.87 19.07
N LEU A 281 -7.94 0.14 19.90
CA LEU A 281 -6.76 1.00 19.74
C LEU A 281 -5.46 0.20 19.87
N MET A 282 -5.38 -0.73 20.82
CA MET A 282 -4.20 -1.59 21.00
C MET A 282 -3.91 -2.44 19.77
N PHE A 283 -4.93 -3.01 19.12
CA PHE A 283 -4.73 -3.79 17.88
C PHE A 283 -4.30 -2.91 16.71
N PHE A 284 -4.85 -1.70 16.62
CA PHE A 284 -4.40 -0.72 15.64
C PHE A 284 -2.93 -0.32 15.88
N VAL A 285 -2.52 -0.13 17.15
CA VAL A 285 -1.12 0.13 17.52
C VAL A 285 -0.21 -1.03 17.11
N LEU A 286 -0.56 -2.28 17.45
CA LEU A 286 0.22 -3.46 17.05
C LEU A 286 0.39 -3.55 15.52
N TRP A 287 -0.66 -3.27 14.76
CA TRP A 287 -0.58 -3.21 13.31
C TRP A 287 0.35 -2.08 12.83
N CYS A 288 0.24 -0.88 13.39
CA CYS A 288 1.15 0.24 13.12
C CYS A 288 2.62 -0.10 13.42
N GLU A 289 2.89 -0.78 14.54
CA GLU A 289 4.24 -1.21 14.90
C GLU A 289 4.86 -2.14 13.83
N VAL A 290 4.11 -3.13 13.36
CA VAL A 290 4.55 -4.01 12.25
C VAL A 290 4.74 -3.20 10.96
N MET A 291 3.88 -2.22 10.70
CA MET A 291 4.01 -1.31 9.56
C MET A 291 5.27 -0.44 9.60
N PHE A 292 5.84 -0.13 10.77
CA PHE A 292 7.12 0.58 10.86
C PHE A 292 8.31 -0.23 10.35
N LEU A 293 8.18 -1.56 10.20
CA LEU A 293 9.19 -2.40 9.54
C LEU A 293 9.23 -2.20 8.02
N ALA A 294 8.24 -1.52 7.43
CA ALA A 294 8.17 -1.27 6.00
C ALA A 294 9.29 -0.34 5.51
N PRO A 295 9.65 -0.38 4.21
CA PRO A 295 10.56 0.60 3.62
C PRO A 295 10.09 2.02 3.93
N ARG A 296 10.97 2.84 4.52
CA ARG A 296 10.65 4.22 4.88
C ARG A 296 10.36 5.02 3.62
N ARG A 297 9.14 5.52 3.49
CA ARG A 297 8.70 6.37 2.37
C ARG A 297 8.01 7.61 2.91
N TRP A 298 8.33 8.76 2.34
CA TRP A 298 7.84 10.06 2.81
C TRP A 298 6.31 10.12 2.86
N TYR A 299 5.65 9.48 1.90
CA TYR A 299 4.19 9.45 1.83
C TYR A 299 3.56 8.47 2.82
N LEU A 300 4.28 7.46 3.33
CA LEU A 300 3.75 6.44 4.24
C LEU A 300 4.08 6.71 5.71
N ILE A 301 5.32 7.10 6.00
CA ILE A 301 5.84 7.12 7.38
C ILE A 301 5.08 8.11 8.26
N ALA A 302 4.75 9.29 7.71
CA ALA A 302 4.01 10.31 8.42
C ALA A 302 2.61 9.80 8.83
N TRP A 303 1.99 8.99 7.96
CA TRP A 303 0.67 8.41 8.18
C TRP A 303 0.70 7.41 9.35
N TYR A 304 1.64 6.46 9.33
CA TYR A 304 1.74 5.46 10.40
C TYR A 304 2.16 6.08 11.73
N ASP A 305 3.12 7.02 11.70
CA ASP A 305 3.58 7.73 12.89
C ASP A 305 2.44 8.51 13.57
N ARG A 306 1.67 9.28 12.78
CA ARG A 306 0.53 10.03 13.32
C ARG A 306 -0.53 9.10 13.90
N GLY A 307 -0.90 8.05 13.18
CA GLY A 307 -1.90 7.11 13.65
C GLY A 307 -1.49 6.40 14.93
N HIS A 308 -0.25 5.94 14.99
CA HIS A 308 0.34 5.31 16.17
C HIS A 308 0.34 6.26 17.37
N ARG A 309 0.85 7.49 17.22
CA ARG A 309 0.90 8.48 18.30
C ARG A 309 -0.48 8.88 18.79
N ASN A 310 -1.43 9.09 17.87
CA ASN A 310 -2.81 9.41 18.25
C ASN A 310 -3.45 8.26 19.02
N ALA A 311 -3.32 7.02 18.56
CA ALA A 311 -3.89 5.86 19.26
C ALA A 311 -3.29 5.67 20.66
N LEU A 312 -1.97 5.85 20.83
CA LEU A 312 -1.32 5.81 22.15
C LEU A 312 -1.77 6.96 23.06
N GLN A 313 -1.94 8.16 22.51
CA GLN A 313 -2.45 9.30 23.27
C GLN A 313 -3.87 9.04 23.78
N GLU A 314 -4.77 8.51 22.95
CA GLU A 314 -6.13 8.16 23.35
C GLU A 314 -6.13 7.05 24.40
N LEU A 315 -5.25 6.04 24.27
CA LEU A 315 -5.07 4.99 25.28
C LEU A 315 -4.63 5.57 26.63
N SER A 316 -3.70 6.53 26.64
CA SER A 316 -3.21 7.15 27.88
C SER A 316 -4.25 8.02 28.60
N GLN A 317 -5.32 8.43 27.91
CA GLN A 317 -6.39 9.25 28.47
C GLN A 317 -7.56 8.41 28.99
N GLY A 318 -7.59 7.12 28.66
CA GLY A 318 -8.64 6.20 29.08
C GLY A 318 -8.61 5.90 30.58
N ALA A 319 -9.75 5.51 31.14
CA ALA A 319 -9.78 4.94 32.48
C ALA A 319 -9.03 3.61 32.51
N GLU A 320 -8.32 3.34 33.61
CA GLU A 320 -7.59 2.09 33.77
C GLU A 320 -8.56 0.90 33.76
N THR A 321 -8.27 -0.10 32.91
CA THR A 321 -9.05 -1.35 32.80
C THR A 321 -8.11 -2.55 32.87
N PRO A 322 -8.62 -3.79 33.06
CA PRO A 322 -7.76 -4.97 32.99
C PRO A 322 -6.95 -5.07 31.69
N ALA A 323 -7.51 -4.58 30.58
CA ALA A 323 -6.81 -4.51 29.29
C ALA A 323 -5.64 -3.51 29.32
N HIS A 324 -5.75 -2.37 29.99
CA HIS A 324 -4.66 -1.40 30.14
C HIS A 324 -3.49 -1.99 30.94
N ARG A 325 -3.78 -2.60 32.10
CA ARG A 325 -2.74 -3.28 32.90
C ARG A 325 -2.04 -4.40 32.13
N PHE A 326 -2.81 -5.17 31.36
CA PHE A 326 -2.26 -6.19 30.49
C PHE A 326 -1.37 -5.59 29.39
N TRP A 327 -1.78 -4.47 28.79
CA TRP A 327 -1.02 -3.76 27.76
C TRP A 327 0.30 -3.18 28.27
N GLU A 328 0.31 -2.64 29.49
CA GLU A 328 1.53 -2.15 30.14
C GLU A 328 2.53 -3.27 30.40
N ALA A 329 2.06 -4.40 30.97
CA ALA A 329 2.90 -5.58 31.21
C ALA A 329 3.48 -6.19 29.91
N LEU A 330 2.79 -6.01 28.79
CA LEU A 330 3.27 -6.42 27.46
C LEU A 330 4.47 -5.59 26.96
N GLY A 331 4.63 -4.35 27.42
CA GLY A 331 5.70 -3.43 27.03
C GLY A 331 7.01 -3.68 27.75
N ASP A 332 6.94 -4.00 29.04
CA ASP A 332 8.12 -4.22 29.90
C ASP A 332 8.95 -5.45 29.48
N ASP A 333 8.29 -6.48 28.93
CA ASP A 333 8.95 -7.70 28.42
C ASP A 333 9.77 -7.47 27.13
N GLY A 334 9.65 -6.31 26.46
CA GLY A 334 10.28 -6.05 25.15
C GLY A 334 11.64 -5.35 25.22
N LEU A 335 12.02 -4.79 26.37
CA LEU A 335 13.25 -4.01 26.54
C LEU A 335 14.44 -4.81 27.09
N SER A 336 14.24 -6.06 27.54
CA SER A 336 15.34 -6.88 28.08
C SER A 336 16.24 -7.50 27.01
N ASP A 337 15.73 -7.71 25.79
CA ASP A 337 16.39 -8.58 24.80
C ASP A 337 17.03 -7.82 23.61
N ALA A 338 16.90 -6.49 23.55
CA ALA A 338 17.34 -5.70 22.39
C ALA A 338 18.75 -5.09 22.51
N ASN A 339 19.43 -5.26 23.65
CA ASN A 339 20.79 -4.73 23.88
C ASN A 339 21.91 -5.78 23.69
N GLY A 340 21.75 -6.68 22.72
CA GLY A 340 22.81 -7.57 22.26
C GLY A 340 23.62 -6.91 21.15
N GLU A 341 24.77 -6.37 21.52
CA GLU A 341 25.82 -5.73 20.72
C GLU A 341 26.04 -6.33 19.31
N GLU A 342 25.90 -5.52 18.25
CA GLU A 342 26.61 -5.76 16.98
C GLU A 342 27.98 -5.06 17.08
N SER A 343 29.01 -5.85 17.42
CA SER A 343 30.42 -5.48 17.26
C SER A 343 31.01 -6.15 16.02
N GLU A 344 31.91 -5.42 15.36
CA GLU A 344 32.52 -5.68 14.05
C GLU A 344 33.27 -7.03 13.92
N GLY A 345 33.47 -7.51 12.69
CA GLY A 345 34.62 -8.40 12.41
C GLY A 345 34.44 -9.39 11.25
N SER A 346 35.19 -9.15 10.19
CA SER A 346 35.47 -10.06 9.07
C SER A 346 36.14 -11.37 9.52
N GLU A 347 35.72 -12.53 8.99
CA GLU A 347 36.58 -13.49 8.26
C GLU A 347 35.80 -14.71 7.73
N ALA A 348 36.29 -15.24 6.60
CA ALA A 348 35.67 -16.28 5.79
C ALA A 348 36.04 -17.70 6.25
N GLY A 349 35.11 -18.64 6.07
CA GLY A 349 35.37 -20.09 6.10
C GLY A 349 34.12 -20.88 5.68
N PRO A 350 34.23 -21.93 4.84
CA PRO A 350 33.08 -22.47 4.13
C PRO A 350 32.34 -23.51 4.98
N ALA A 351 31.02 -23.38 5.08
CA ALA A 351 30.15 -24.44 5.59
C ALA A 351 29.10 -24.79 4.54
N THR A 352 29.14 -26.04 4.11
CA THR A 352 28.28 -26.70 3.13
C THR A 352 26.79 -26.50 3.47
N PRO A 353 25.93 -26.03 2.54
CA PRO A 353 24.52 -25.90 2.82
C PRO A 353 23.81 -27.24 2.63
N GLN A 354 23.18 -27.75 3.69
CA GLN A 354 22.16 -28.77 3.54
C GLN A 354 20.87 -28.10 3.04
N ASP A 355 20.55 -28.42 1.78
CA ASP A 355 19.31 -28.08 1.09
C ASP A 355 18.08 -28.59 1.87
N VAL A 356 17.33 -27.68 2.47
CA VAL A 356 15.89 -27.88 2.71
C VAL A 356 15.16 -26.86 1.85
N LYS A 357 14.90 -27.24 0.59
CA LYS A 357 13.94 -26.54 -0.26
C LYS A 357 12.55 -26.68 0.34
N SER A 358 12.13 -25.67 1.11
CA SER A 358 10.72 -25.50 1.45
C SER A 358 10.06 -24.71 0.31
N PRO A 359 9.13 -25.30 -0.47
CA PRO A 359 8.42 -24.56 -1.49
C PRO A 359 7.37 -23.70 -0.79
N ARG A 360 7.71 -22.47 -0.42
CA ARG A 360 6.71 -21.47 -0.01
C ARG A 360 5.99 -20.95 -1.24
N CYS A 361 5.12 -21.78 -1.82
CA CYS A 361 4.09 -21.30 -2.73
C CYS A 361 3.07 -20.55 -1.87
N GLY A 362 3.24 -19.23 -1.71
CA GLY A 362 2.39 -18.42 -0.85
C GLY A 362 0.95 -18.42 -1.35
N ALA A 363 0.03 -19.01 -0.58
CA ALA A 363 -1.40 -18.82 -0.79
C ALA A 363 -1.75 -17.34 -0.66
N LEU A 364 -2.36 -16.75 -1.68
CA LEU A 364 -2.70 -15.33 -1.68
C LEU A 364 -4.11 -15.15 -1.12
N LEU A 365 -4.23 -14.52 0.05
CA LEU A 365 -5.53 -14.16 0.62
C LEU A 365 -6.13 -12.95 -0.15
N LEU A 366 -7.35 -13.07 -0.64
CA LEU A 366 -8.18 -11.98 -1.15
C LEU A 366 -8.63 -11.08 0.02
N SER A 367 -9.12 -9.87 -0.28
CA SER A 367 -9.63 -8.99 0.77
C SER A 367 -10.85 -9.58 1.51
N THR A 368 -11.54 -10.55 0.88
CA THR A 368 -12.62 -11.38 1.44
C THR A 368 -12.13 -12.44 2.44
N GLY A 369 -10.82 -12.64 2.59
CA GLY A 369 -10.24 -13.70 3.41
C GLY A 369 -10.13 -15.06 2.72
N GLU A 370 -10.57 -15.18 1.47
CA GLU A 370 -10.45 -16.40 0.67
C GLU A 370 -9.04 -16.56 0.12
N GLN A 371 -8.51 -17.79 0.09
CA GLN A 371 -7.25 -18.06 -0.61
C GLN A 371 -7.51 -18.21 -2.11
N PHE A 372 -6.75 -17.49 -2.94
CA PHE A 372 -6.77 -17.67 -4.37
C PHE A 372 -6.22 -19.06 -4.73
N GLY A 373 -7.07 -19.93 -5.29
CA GLY A 373 -6.73 -21.33 -5.58
C GLY A 373 -5.61 -21.49 -6.60
N HIS A 374 -4.74 -22.49 -6.39
CA HIS A 374 -3.74 -22.90 -7.37
C HIS A 374 -4.45 -23.41 -8.65
N GLY A 375 -4.40 -22.62 -9.71
CA GLY A 375 -4.80 -23.07 -11.03
C GLY A 375 -3.94 -24.27 -11.45
N LYS A 376 -4.60 -25.34 -11.91
CA LYS A 376 -3.98 -26.49 -12.58
C LYS A 376 -2.98 -26.00 -13.62
N GLY A 377 -1.69 -26.14 -13.33
CA GLY A 377 -0.61 -25.67 -14.20
C GLY A 377 0.81 -25.92 -13.69
N CYS A 378 0.97 -26.57 -12.53
CA CYS A 378 2.24 -27.10 -12.08
C CYS A 378 2.10 -28.63 -11.94
N ALA A 379 1.99 -29.30 -13.08
CA ALA A 379 2.17 -30.75 -13.15
C ALA A 379 3.63 -31.01 -13.50
N ASP A 380 4.32 -31.66 -12.56
CA ASP A 380 5.34 -32.68 -12.76
C ASP A 380 6.43 -32.44 -13.81
N THR A 381 7.57 -31.95 -13.33
CA THR A 381 8.88 -32.34 -13.86
C THR A 381 9.84 -32.63 -12.70
N CYS A 382 9.53 -33.67 -11.93
CA CYS A 382 10.55 -34.41 -11.18
C CYS A 382 10.74 -35.77 -11.86
N PHE A 383 11.66 -35.78 -12.83
CA PHE A 383 12.28 -36.98 -13.37
C PHE A 383 13.17 -37.58 -12.26
N CYS A 384 12.84 -38.77 -11.76
CA CYS A 384 13.78 -39.67 -11.10
C CYS A 384 13.24 -41.11 -11.22
N GLY A 385 13.99 -41.94 -11.94
CA GLY A 385 13.65 -43.34 -12.19
C GLY A 385 14.09 -44.32 -11.10
N ARG A 386 13.65 -45.58 -11.30
CA ARG A 386 13.75 -46.84 -10.52
C ARG A 386 12.39 -47.20 -9.93
N GLY A 387 11.77 -48.36 -10.11
CA GLY A 387 12.11 -49.66 -10.72
C GLY A 387 11.09 -50.68 -10.16
N GLY A 388 10.76 -51.74 -10.91
CA GLY A 388 9.85 -52.84 -10.51
C GLY A 388 8.44 -52.68 -11.09
N GLU A 389 8.12 -53.38 -12.18
CA GLU A 389 7.46 -54.71 -12.17
C GLU A 389 6.05 -54.67 -11.56
N ASP A 390 5.02 -54.60 -12.41
CA ASP A 390 4.14 -55.77 -12.62
C ASP A 390 3.09 -55.50 -13.70
N GLU A 391 3.02 -56.45 -14.63
CA GLU A 391 1.96 -56.60 -15.62
C GLU A 391 0.62 -56.93 -14.93
N LYS A 392 -0.47 -56.32 -15.40
CA LYS A 392 -1.69 -57.06 -15.81
C LYS A 392 -2.71 -56.16 -16.50
N ASN A 393 -2.98 -56.56 -17.75
CA ASN A 393 -4.22 -56.44 -18.52
C ASN A 393 -5.49 -56.12 -17.71
N VAL A 394 -6.39 -55.32 -18.29
CA VAL A 394 -7.65 -55.79 -18.92
C VAL A 394 -8.47 -54.58 -19.41
N THR A 395 -8.68 -54.57 -20.72
CA THR A 395 -9.77 -54.01 -21.56
C THR A 395 -11.01 -53.40 -20.88
N GLY A 396 -11.56 -52.33 -21.48
CA GLY A 396 -13.03 -52.16 -21.46
C GLY A 396 -13.60 -50.77 -21.71
N THR A 397 -13.88 -50.48 -22.98
CA THR A 397 -15.15 -49.90 -23.44
C THR A 397 -15.38 -48.39 -23.31
N VAL A 398 -15.19 -47.74 -24.46
CA VAL A 398 -15.83 -46.50 -24.91
C VAL A 398 -17.36 -46.68 -24.95
N ARG A 399 -18.11 -45.73 -24.36
CA ARG A 399 -19.46 -45.35 -24.84
C ARG A 399 -19.75 -43.88 -24.56
N THR A 400 -19.76 -43.14 -25.66
CA THR A 400 -20.43 -41.86 -25.92
C THR A 400 -21.92 -41.95 -25.58
N VAL A 401 -22.51 -40.92 -24.95
CA VAL A 401 -23.83 -40.35 -25.30
C VAL A 401 -23.90 -38.91 -24.76
N GLN A 402 -24.35 -38.00 -25.63
CA GLN A 402 -24.66 -36.59 -25.44
C GLN A 402 -25.85 -36.35 -24.51
N MET A 403 -25.83 -35.24 -23.77
CA MET A 403 -26.85 -34.18 -23.86
C MET A 403 -26.20 -32.83 -23.61
#